data_AF-A0A7D5SXY9-F1
#
_entry.id   AF-A0A7D5SXY9-F1
#
_cell.length_a   1.000
_cell.length_b   1.000
_cell.length_c   1.000
_cell.angle_alpha   90.00
_cell.angle_beta   90.00
_cell.angle_gamma   90.00
#
_symmetry.space_group_name_H-M   'P 1'
#
loop_
_entity.id
_entity.type
_entity.pdbx_description
1 polymer ?
#
loop_
_entity_poly.entity_id
_entity_poly.type
_entity_poly.pdbx_seq_one_letter_code
_entity_poly.pdbx_strand_id
1 'polypeptide(L)'
;MSEEKRQKLKISLFVISVVVGIIINNLLFYFALFVLYFIIFSKDEKKGISYLRKPKFLLSITIITVLPIIFAYGNSGELFHTLEMVVKVLLRGIVLLQTIAILVARIDRNKIFAHFKKVHPDFEEVFTETVSTMNKFKNKMITSQQKIEKKRIVQLAIFHPIEFLRKVFYKLWFEYNKD
;
A
#
# COMPACT_ATOMS: atom_id res chain seq x y z
N MET A 1 -24.38 10.07 23.44
CA MET A 1 -24.03 10.12 22.00
C MET A 1 -23.80 8.69 21.51
N SER A 2 -24.40 8.25 20.40
CA SER A 2 -24.22 6.86 19.93
C SER A 2 -22.78 6.60 19.49
N GLU A 3 -22.31 5.36 19.66
CA GLU A 3 -20.95 4.91 19.27
C GLU A 3 -20.63 5.30 17.82
N GLU A 4 -21.61 5.14 16.92
CA GLU A 4 -21.51 5.50 15.50
C GLU A 4 -21.30 7.01 15.28
N LYS A 5 -22.03 7.87 16.01
CA LYS A 5 -21.87 9.34 15.91
C LYS A 5 -20.49 9.78 16.43
N ARG A 6 -20.00 9.17 17.52
CA ARG A 6 -18.65 9.44 18.06
C ARG A 6 -17.57 9.08 17.05
N GLN A 7 -17.72 7.93 16.40
CA GLN A 7 -16.81 7.43 15.37
C GLN A 7 -16.77 8.33 14.13
N LYS A 8 -17.93 8.78 13.63
CA LYS A 8 -18.01 9.72 12.50
C LYS A 8 -17.32 11.05 12.83
N LEU A 9 -17.58 11.61 14.01
CA LEU A 9 -16.98 12.87 14.45
C LEU A 9 -15.46 12.78 14.52
N LYS A 10 -14.91 11.69 15.08
CA LYS A 10 -13.46 11.43 15.13
C LYS A 10 -12.82 11.43 13.74
N ILE A 11 -13.45 10.76 12.77
CA ILE A 11 -12.93 10.71 11.38
C ILE A 11 -12.99 12.09 10.74
N SER A 12 -14.13 12.79 10.85
CA SER A 12 -14.29 14.12 10.27
C SER A 12 -13.25 15.10 10.81
N LEU A 13 -13.04 15.11 12.13
CA LEU A 13 -12.00 15.91 12.76
C LEU A 13 -10.60 15.53 12.27
N PHE A 14 -10.32 14.22 12.12
CA PHE A 14 -9.04 13.75 11.60
C PHE A 14 -8.80 14.20 10.15
N VAL A 15 -9.78 14.06 9.26
CA VAL A 15 -9.70 14.49 7.85
C VAL A 15 -9.50 16.01 7.76
N ILE A 16 -10.27 16.78 8.53
CA ILE A 16 -10.10 18.24 8.59
C ILE A 16 -8.68 18.59 9.05
N SER A 17 -8.16 17.90 10.07
CA SER A 17 -6.81 18.14 10.58
C SER A 17 -5.74 17.83 9.54
N VAL A 18 -5.92 16.79 8.70
CA VAL A 18 -5.02 16.48 7.59
C VAL A 18 -5.06 17.56 6.50
N VAL A 19 -6.25 18.06 6.14
CA VAL A 19 -6.40 19.17 5.18
C VAL A 19 -5.71 20.43 5.69
N VAL A 20 -5.94 20.79 6.95
CA VAL A 20 -5.27 21.91 7.62
C VAL A 20 -3.75 21.71 7.63
N GLY A 21 -3.28 20.48 7.85
CA GLY A 21 -1.85 20.14 7.81
C GLY A 21 -1.20 20.36 6.45
N ILE A 22 -1.93 20.05 5.37
CA ILE A 22 -1.48 20.31 4.00
C ILE A 22 -1.29 21.82 3.77
N ILE A 23 -2.20 22.65 4.30
CA ILE A 23 -2.15 24.12 4.15
C ILE A 23 -1.01 24.71 4.98
N ILE A 24 -0.90 24.33 6.26
CA ILE A 24 0.12 24.84 7.17
C ILE A 24 1.53 24.37 6.74
N ASN A 25 1.62 23.19 6.15
CA ASN A 25 2.85 22.59 5.64
C ASN A 25 4.02 22.66 6.65
N ASN A 26 3.77 22.25 7.90
CA ASN A 26 4.77 22.28 8.99
C ASN A 26 5.13 20.86 9.43
N LEU A 27 6.44 20.59 9.57
CA LEU A 27 6.97 19.30 9.99
C LEU A 27 6.41 18.82 11.34
N LEU A 28 6.40 19.71 12.34
CA LEU A 28 5.91 19.41 13.69
C LEU A 28 4.42 19.08 13.67
N PHE A 29 3.66 19.73 12.79
CA PHE A 29 2.24 19.45 12.63
C PHE A 29 2.01 18.05 12.06
N TYR A 30 2.74 17.64 11.03
CA TYR A 30 2.65 16.29 10.48
C TYR A 30 3.09 15.22 11.49
N PHE A 31 4.12 15.50 12.28
CA PHE A 31 4.54 14.62 13.36
C PHE A 31 3.46 14.48 14.44
N ALA A 32 2.85 15.60 14.86
CA ALA A 32 1.74 15.60 15.81
C ALA A 32 0.54 14.79 15.28
N LEU A 33 0.18 14.95 14.00
CA LEU A 33 -0.87 14.15 13.36
C LEU A 33 -0.55 12.65 13.35
N PHE A 34 0.70 12.31 13.04
CA PHE A 34 1.16 10.92 13.04
C PHE A 34 1.01 10.30 14.44
N VAL A 35 1.42 11.00 15.50
CA VAL A 35 1.25 10.54 16.89
C VAL A 35 -0.22 10.49 17.30
N LEU A 36 -1.00 11.52 16.95
CA LEU A 36 -2.42 11.61 17.25
C LEU A 36 -3.19 10.42 16.66
N TYR A 37 -2.82 9.96 15.47
CA TYR A 37 -3.37 8.75 14.86
C TYR A 37 -3.15 7.50 15.74
N PHE A 38 -1.98 7.34 16.36
CA PHE A 38 -1.72 6.22 17.27
C PHE A 38 -2.55 6.29 18.55
N ILE A 39 -2.91 7.48 19.01
CA ILE A 39 -3.69 7.67 20.25
C ILE A 39 -5.19 7.51 19.99
N ILE A 40 -5.72 8.11 18.92
CA ILE A 40 -7.16 8.17 18.66
C ILE A 40 -7.76 6.81 18.24
N PHE A 41 -6.99 6.00 17.51
CA PHE A 41 -7.47 4.72 16.94
C PHE A 41 -6.93 3.50 17.69
N SER A 42 -7.82 2.57 18.04
CA SER A 42 -7.49 1.39 18.86
C SER A 42 -6.68 0.34 18.08
N LYS A 43 -6.06 -0.63 18.78
CA LYS A 43 -5.31 -1.74 18.16
C LYS A 43 -6.17 -2.56 17.18
N ASP A 44 -7.45 -2.73 17.46
CA ASP A 44 -8.35 -3.51 16.59
C ASP A 44 -8.84 -2.69 15.38
N GLU A 45 -9.03 -1.38 15.53
CA GLU A 45 -9.27 -0.47 14.40
C GLU A 45 -8.03 -0.38 13.48
N LYS A 46 -6.83 -0.51 14.05
CA LYS A 46 -5.56 -0.61 13.30
C LYS A 46 -5.39 -1.95 12.56
N LYS A 47 -6.05 -3.04 12.97
CA LYS A 47 -5.99 -4.34 12.27
C LYS A 47 -6.75 -4.34 10.95
N GLY A 48 -7.88 -3.63 10.87
CA GLY A 48 -8.64 -3.43 9.63
C GLY A 48 -7.84 -2.70 8.53
N ILE A 49 -6.75 -2.04 8.93
CA ILE A 49 -5.81 -1.32 8.08
C ILE A 49 -4.69 -2.26 7.57
N SER A 50 -4.93 -3.58 7.53
CA SER A 50 -4.06 -4.58 6.88
C SER A 50 -3.72 -4.28 5.41
N TYR A 51 -4.36 -3.30 4.77
CA TYR A 51 -3.94 -2.77 3.47
C TYR A 51 -2.61 -1.98 3.53
N LEU A 52 -2.30 -1.33 4.66
CA LEU A 52 -0.96 -0.75 4.91
C LEU A 52 0.10 -1.84 5.21
N ARG A 53 -0.30 -3.10 5.46
CA ARG A 53 0.62 -4.25 5.55
C ARG A 53 1.13 -4.75 4.19
N LYS A 54 0.83 -4.08 3.07
CA LYS A 54 1.72 -4.10 1.91
C LYS A 54 2.60 -2.84 1.91
N PRO A 55 3.44 -2.62 2.95
CA PRO A 55 4.24 -1.41 3.10
C PRO A 55 5.21 -1.26 1.94
N LYS A 56 5.57 -2.35 1.25
CA LYS A 56 6.50 -2.34 0.12
C LYS A 56 6.05 -1.38 -0.99
N PHE A 57 4.80 -1.43 -1.46
CA PHE A 57 4.39 -0.59 -2.61
C PHE A 57 4.29 0.89 -2.24
N LEU A 58 3.67 1.18 -1.10
CA LEU A 58 3.46 2.56 -0.66
C LEU A 58 4.74 3.23 -0.16
N LEU A 59 5.62 2.51 0.57
CA LEU A 59 6.97 3.00 0.86
C LEU A 59 7.76 3.21 -0.43
N SER A 60 7.65 2.32 -1.42
CA SER A 60 8.36 2.48 -2.70
C SER A 60 7.95 3.78 -3.38
N ILE A 61 6.65 4.08 -3.46
CA ILE A 61 6.17 5.35 -4.03
C ILE A 61 6.69 6.54 -3.22
N THR A 62 6.61 6.48 -1.90
CA THR A 62 7.06 7.57 -1.04
C THR A 62 8.58 7.78 -1.15
N ILE A 63 9.37 6.72 -1.32
CA ILE A 63 10.83 6.79 -1.56
C ILE A 63 11.12 7.39 -2.93
N ILE A 64 10.39 6.99 -3.98
CA ILE A 64 10.52 7.56 -5.33
C ILE A 64 10.25 9.07 -5.30
N THR A 65 9.26 9.53 -4.52
CA THR A 65 8.95 10.97 -4.42
C THR A 65 10.05 11.80 -3.74
N VAL A 66 10.97 11.16 -3.02
CA VAL A 66 12.10 11.84 -2.35
C VAL A 66 13.32 11.97 -3.28
N LEU A 67 13.46 11.08 -4.28
CA LEU A 67 14.62 11.08 -5.18
C LEU A 67 14.87 12.44 -5.86
N PRO A 68 13.86 13.16 -6.40
CA PRO A 68 14.09 14.47 -7.01
C PRO A 68 14.66 15.50 -6.03
N ILE A 69 14.29 15.43 -4.75
CA ILE A 69 14.77 16.35 -3.70
C ILE A 69 16.25 16.08 -3.40
N ILE A 70 16.62 14.80 -3.31
CA ILE A 70 18.02 14.39 -3.10
C ILE A 70 18.89 14.79 -4.30
N PHE A 71 18.41 14.60 -5.53
CA PHE A 71 19.14 15.01 -6.72
C PHE A 71 19.26 16.54 -6.86
N ALA A 72 18.21 17.29 -6.53
CA ALA A 72 18.21 18.75 -6.67
C ALA A 72 19.10 19.43 -5.62
N TYR A 73 19.10 18.94 -4.38
CA TYR A 73 19.77 19.62 -3.26
C TYR A 73 20.98 18.87 -2.69
N GLY A 74 21.23 17.63 -3.09
CA GLY A 74 22.37 16.84 -2.60
C GLY A 74 23.74 17.43 -2.91
N ASN A 75 23.87 18.19 -4.00
CA ASN A 75 25.11 18.88 -4.38
C ASN A 75 25.24 20.30 -3.80
N SER A 76 24.22 20.81 -3.10
CA SER A 76 24.20 22.20 -2.61
C SER A 76 25.01 22.41 -1.32
N GLY A 77 25.49 21.34 -0.67
CA GLY A 77 26.14 21.41 0.64
C GLY A 77 25.17 21.59 1.82
N GLU A 78 23.89 21.85 1.56
CA GLU A 78 22.84 22.03 2.58
C GLU A 78 22.20 20.69 2.99
N LEU A 79 23.03 19.78 3.52
CA LEU A 79 22.59 18.43 3.90
C LEU A 79 21.43 18.45 4.91
N PHE A 80 21.48 19.34 5.92
CA PHE A 80 20.43 19.43 6.93
C PHE A 80 19.09 19.92 6.38
N HIS A 81 19.11 20.93 5.50
CA HIS A 81 17.89 21.43 4.87
C HIS A 81 17.27 20.39 3.93
N THR A 82 18.12 19.72 3.14
CA THR A 82 17.71 18.62 2.27
C THR A 82 17.07 17.50 3.09
N LEU A 83 17.71 17.09 4.19
CA LEU A 83 17.20 16.05 5.08
C LEU A 83 15.84 16.46 5.70
N GLU A 84 15.70 17.70 6.15
CA GLU A 84 14.43 18.22 6.68
C GLU A 84 13.32 18.13 5.64
N MET A 85 13.58 18.55 4.39
CA MET A 85 12.61 18.46 3.30
C MET A 85 12.22 17.01 3.00
N VAL A 86 13.20 16.10 2.95
CA VAL A 86 12.97 14.66 2.76
C VAL A 86 12.06 14.12 3.85
N VAL A 87 12.40 14.36 5.12
CA VAL A 87 11.62 13.85 6.26
C VAL A 87 10.21 14.43 6.25
N LYS A 88 10.06 15.71 5.92
CA LYS A 88 8.76 16.39 5.80
C LYS A 88 7.87 15.75 4.73
N VAL A 89 8.40 15.46 3.55
CA VAL A 89 7.67 14.82 2.45
C VAL A 89 7.29 13.38 2.81
N LEU A 90 8.21 12.63 3.41
CA LEU A 90 7.95 11.28 3.90
C LEU A 90 6.82 11.26 4.93
N LEU A 91 6.88 12.11 5.95
CA LEU A 91 5.85 12.22 6.98
C LEU A 91 4.49 12.59 6.40
N ARG A 92 4.44 13.57 5.49
CA ARG A 92 3.22 13.96 4.79
C ARG A 92 2.63 12.78 4.00
N GLY A 93 3.46 12.06 3.25
CA GLY A 93 3.05 10.88 2.50
C GLY A 93 2.46 9.80 3.41
N ILE A 94 3.12 9.50 4.53
CA ILE A 94 2.66 8.50 5.50
C ILE A 94 1.30 8.90 6.10
N VAL A 95 1.14 10.16 6.53
CA VAL A 95 -0.12 10.65 7.13
C VAL A 95 -1.28 10.59 6.11
N LEU A 96 -1.04 10.98 4.86
CA LEU A 96 -2.04 10.87 3.79
C LEU A 96 -2.47 9.41 3.55
N LEU A 97 -1.51 8.50 3.47
CA LEU A 97 -1.79 7.09 3.25
C LEU A 97 -2.55 6.46 4.41
N GLN A 98 -2.21 6.82 5.65
CA GLN A 98 -2.96 6.43 6.84
C GLN A 98 -4.40 6.92 6.76
N THR A 99 -4.61 8.17 6.38
CA THR A 99 -5.94 8.78 6.24
C THR A 99 -6.80 8.03 5.22
N ILE A 100 -6.25 7.75 4.03
CA ILE A 100 -6.95 6.99 2.99
C ILE A 100 -7.29 5.59 3.50
N ALA A 101 -6.37 4.93 4.20
CA ALA A 101 -6.60 3.58 4.70
C ALA A 101 -7.70 3.52 5.77
N ILE A 102 -7.78 4.50 6.67
CA ILE A 102 -8.86 4.62 7.66
C ILE A 102 -10.20 4.82 6.96
N LEU A 103 -10.25 5.71 5.96
CA LEU A 103 -11.46 5.97 5.18
C LEU A 103 -11.93 4.70 4.48
N VAL A 104 -11.04 4.02 3.74
CA VAL A 104 -11.36 2.78 3.02
C VAL A 104 -11.81 1.66 3.96
N ALA A 105 -11.17 1.50 5.12
CA ALA A 105 -11.52 0.46 6.09
C ALA A 105 -12.92 0.65 6.70
N ARG A 106 -13.43 1.88 6.71
CA ARG A 106 -14.71 2.24 7.34
C ARG A 106 -15.82 2.51 6.36
N ILE A 107 -15.50 2.61 5.07
CA ILE A 107 -16.54 2.64 4.06
C ILE A 107 -17.15 1.25 3.99
N ASP A 108 -18.44 1.19 4.32
CA ASP A 108 -19.25 0.02 4.07
C ASP A 108 -19.37 -0.16 2.55
N ARG A 109 -18.63 -1.15 2.04
CA ARG A 109 -18.63 -1.47 0.60
C ARG A 109 -20.03 -1.78 0.11
N ASN A 110 -20.90 -2.33 0.97
CA ASN A 110 -22.29 -2.61 0.61
C ASN A 110 -23.11 -1.33 0.44
N LYS A 111 -22.81 -0.27 1.21
CA LYS A 111 -23.44 1.05 1.02
C LYS A 111 -22.97 1.73 -0.26
N ILE A 112 -21.67 1.64 -0.59
CA ILE A 112 -21.17 2.08 -1.90
C ILE A 112 -21.92 1.33 -3.00
N PHE A 113 -21.94 0.00 -2.90
CA PHE A 113 -22.54 -0.86 -3.93
C PHE A 113 -24.03 -0.57 -4.11
N ALA A 114 -24.77 -0.41 -3.01
CA ALA A 114 -26.19 -0.05 -3.02
C ALA A 114 -26.42 1.36 -3.58
N HIS A 115 -25.52 2.31 -3.33
CA HIS A 115 -25.61 3.65 -3.91
C HIS A 115 -25.39 3.61 -5.43
N PHE A 116 -24.33 2.94 -5.89
CA PHE A 116 -24.06 2.81 -7.32
C PHE A 116 -25.17 2.03 -8.05
N LYS A 117 -25.71 0.97 -7.45
CA LYS A 117 -26.87 0.24 -7.97
C LYS A 117 -28.13 1.11 -8.09
N LYS A 118 -28.32 2.08 -7.19
CA LYS A 118 -29.46 3.02 -7.27
C LYS A 118 -29.32 4.02 -8.42
N VAL A 119 -28.09 4.45 -8.72
CA VAL A 119 -27.82 5.42 -9.80
C VAL A 119 -27.72 4.71 -11.15
N HIS A 120 -27.15 3.52 -11.16
CA HIS A 120 -26.91 2.67 -12.32
C HIS A 120 -27.40 1.24 -12.02
N PRO A 121 -28.63 0.87 -12.44
CA PRO A 121 -29.23 -0.43 -12.14
C PRO A 121 -28.42 -1.63 -12.64
N ASP A 122 -27.67 -1.42 -13.72
CA ASP A 122 -26.77 -2.36 -14.41
C ASP A 122 -25.39 -2.50 -13.73
N PHE A 123 -25.07 -1.66 -12.74
CA PHE A 123 -23.77 -1.64 -12.08
C PHE A 123 -23.37 -3.00 -11.49
N GLU A 124 -24.31 -3.75 -10.93
CA GLU A 124 -24.03 -5.05 -10.32
C GLU A 124 -23.59 -6.10 -11.34
N GLU A 125 -24.24 -6.09 -12.51
CA GLU A 125 -23.90 -6.99 -13.62
C GLU A 125 -22.55 -6.63 -14.21
N VAL A 126 -22.34 -5.36 -14.55
CA VAL A 126 -21.07 -4.84 -15.09
C VAL A 126 -19.91 -5.07 -14.13
N PHE A 127 -20.12 -4.85 -12.82
CA PHE A 127 -19.09 -5.07 -11.82
C PHE A 127 -18.73 -6.55 -11.71
N THR A 128 -19.72 -7.44 -11.66
CA THR A 128 -19.52 -8.89 -11.61
C THR A 128 -18.79 -9.39 -12.85
N GLU A 129 -19.17 -8.91 -14.03
CA GLU A 129 -18.50 -9.24 -15.29
C GLU A 129 -17.05 -8.74 -15.32
N THR A 130 -16.81 -7.52 -14.84
CA THR A 130 -15.46 -6.95 -14.73
C THR A 130 -14.58 -7.79 -13.81
N VAL A 131 -15.09 -8.17 -12.63
CA VAL A 131 -14.36 -9.02 -11.67
C VAL A 131 -14.07 -10.39 -12.27
N SER A 132 -15.05 -11.00 -12.95
CA SER A 132 -14.88 -12.28 -13.65
C SER A 132 -13.78 -12.21 -14.72
N THR A 133 -13.80 -11.15 -15.53
CA THR A 133 -12.82 -10.91 -16.60
C THR A 133 -11.43 -10.66 -16.03
N MET A 134 -11.30 -9.86 -14.98
CA MET A 134 -10.04 -9.65 -14.26
C MET A 134 -9.48 -10.96 -13.70
N ASN A 135 -10.33 -11.81 -13.13
CA ASN A 135 -9.91 -13.11 -12.61
C ASN A 135 -9.44 -14.06 -13.72
N LYS A 136 -10.15 -14.11 -14.86
CA LYS A 136 -9.72 -14.86 -16.04
C LYS A 136 -8.37 -14.36 -16.56
N PHE A 137 -8.19 -13.04 -16.64
CA PHE A 137 -6.94 -12.43 -17.07
C PHE A 137 -5.78 -12.75 -16.11
N LYS A 138 -6.01 -12.59 -14.79
CA LYS A 138 -5.05 -12.95 -13.75
C LYS A 138 -4.60 -14.40 -13.86
N ASN A 139 -5.54 -15.33 -14.02
CA ASN A 139 -5.21 -16.75 -14.15
C ASN A 139 -4.39 -17.02 -15.42
N LYS A 140 -4.75 -16.42 -16.55
CA LYS A 140 -3.96 -16.51 -17.79
C LYS A 140 -2.53 -15.97 -17.60
N MET A 141 -2.36 -14.86 -16.88
CA MET A 141 -1.02 -14.33 -16.57
C MET A 141 -0.20 -15.30 -15.71
N ILE A 142 -0.79 -15.85 -14.66
CA ILE A 142 -0.12 -16.82 -13.77
C ILE A 142 0.31 -18.06 -14.58
N THR A 143 -0.58 -18.62 -15.39
CA THR A 143 -0.25 -19.78 -16.24
C THR A 143 0.84 -19.45 -17.25
N SER A 144 0.81 -18.26 -17.84
CA SER A 144 1.88 -17.80 -18.76
C SER A 144 3.21 -17.64 -18.04
N GLN A 145 3.23 -17.06 -16.83
CA GLN A 145 4.45 -16.95 -16.01
C GLN A 145 5.01 -18.33 -15.67
N GLN A 146 4.16 -19.27 -15.25
CA GLN A 146 4.57 -20.65 -14.96
C GLN A 146 5.16 -21.35 -16.19
N LYS A 147 4.61 -21.10 -17.39
CA LYS A 147 5.17 -21.64 -18.65
C LYS A 147 6.54 -21.05 -18.95
N ILE A 148 6.73 -19.74 -18.74
CA ILE A 148 8.02 -19.06 -18.92
C ILE A 148 9.05 -19.60 -17.93
N GLU A 149 8.69 -19.73 -16.65
CA GLU A 149 9.56 -20.30 -15.63
C GLU A 149 9.94 -21.75 -15.94
N LYS A 150 8.97 -22.59 -16.33
CA LYS A 150 9.23 -23.98 -16.73
C LYS A 150 10.20 -24.04 -17.92
N LYS A 151 10.02 -23.18 -18.93
CA LYS A 151 10.93 -23.10 -20.08
C LYS A 151 12.33 -22.66 -19.65
N ARG A 152 12.44 -21.68 -18.74
CA ARG A 152 13.72 -21.19 -18.20
C ARG A 152 14.44 -22.26 -17.36
N ILE A 153 13.69 -23.05 -16.59
CA ILE A 153 14.22 -24.18 -15.82
C ILE A 153 14.75 -25.27 -16.76
N VAL A 154 13.99 -25.62 -17.81
CA VAL A 154 14.43 -26.59 -18.82
C VAL A 154 15.69 -26.10 -19.54
N GLN A 155 15.75 -24.82 -19.92
CA GLN A 155 16.95 -24.21 -20.50
C GLN A 155 18.14 -24.27 -19.52
N LEU A 156 17.92 -23.94 -18.25
CA LEU A 156 18.99 -24.02 -17.23
C LEU A 156 19.49 -25.46 -17.05
N ALA A 157 18.59 -26.44 -17.06
CA ALA A 157 18.94 -27.86 -16.96
C ALA A 157 19.75 -28.36 -18.17
N ILE A 158 19.44 -27.87 -19.37
CA ILE A 158 20.12 -28.27 -20.61
C ILE A 158 21.47 -27.55 -20.77
N PHE A 159 21.52 -26.23 -20.57
CA PHE A 159 22.72 -25.42 -20.87
C PHE A 159 23.65 -25.24 -19.66
N HIS A 160 23.15 -25.34 -18.43
CA HIS A 160 23.93 -25.14 -17.20
C HIS A 160 23.59 -26.19 -16.12
N PRO A 161 23.86 -27.49 -16.37
CA PRO A 161 23.40 -28.60 -15.52
C PRO A 161 23.94 -28.54 -14.08
N ILE A 162 25.19 -28.10 -13.88
CA ILE A 162 25.79 -27.96 -12.55
C ILE A 162 25.08 -26.89 -11.72
N GLU A 163 24.76 -25.73 -12.32
CA GLU A 163 24.01 -24.67 -11.64
C GLU A 163 22.57 -25.08 -11.34
N PHE A 164 21.94 -25.82 -12.25
CA PHE A 164 20.62 -26.37 -12.06
C PHE A 164 20.60 -27.36 -10.87
N LEU A 165 21.52 -28.32 -10.83
CA LEU A 165 21.65 -29.26 -9.71
C LEU A 165 21.90 -28.54 -8.39
N ARG A 166 22.81 -27.54 -8.38
CA ARG A 166 23.06 -26.72 -7.20
C ARG A 166 21.76 -26.06 -6.71
N LYS A 167 20.98 -25.40 -7.58
CA LYS A 167 19.70 -24.79 -7.20
C LYS A 167 18.68 -25.79 -6.66
N VAL A 168 18.59 -26.97 -7.26
CA VAL A 168 17.68 -28.04 -6.80
C VAL A 168 18.11 -28.53 -5.42
N PHE A 169 19.39 -28.80 -5.20
CA PHE A 169 19.94 -29.20 -3.90
C PHE A 169 19.71 -28.15 -2.83
N TYR A 170 19.98 -26.87 -3.10
CA TYR A 170 19.73 -25.79 -2.14
C TYR A 170 18.25 -25.71 -1.76
N LYS A 171 17.34 -25.89 -2.72
CA LYS A 171 15.90 -25.86 -2.44
C LYS A 171 15.44 -27.04 -1.58
N LEU A 172 15.89 -28.25 -1.90
CA LEU A 172 15.59 -29.47 -1.12
C LEU A 172 16.17 -29.39 0.29
N TRP A 173 17.40 -28.89 0.43
CA TRP A 173 18.03 -28.67 1.73
C TRP A 173 17.28 -27.65 2.59
N PHE A 174 16.74 -26.60 1.98
CA PHE A 174 15.97 -25.57 2.69
C PHE A 174 14.56 -26.05 3.08
N GLU A 175 13.95 -26.96 2.30
CA GLU A 175 12.69 -27.62 2.65
C GLU A 175 12.89 -28.66 3.77
N TYR A 176 14.02 -29.39 3.77
CA TYR A 176 14.34 -30.36 4.82
C TYR A 176 14.61 -29.72 6.19
N ASN A 177 15.23 -28.53 6.22
CA ASN A 177 15.53 -27.80 7.47
C ASN A 177 14.40 -26.85 7.92
N LYS A 178 13.21 -26.98 7.33
CA LYS A 178 12.05 -26.12 7.65
C LYS A 178 11.12 -26.74 8.69
N ASP A 179 11.34 -28.00 9.03
CA ASP A 179 10.82 -28.70 10.21
C ASP A 179 11.82 -28.60 11.37
#